data_AF-A0A4R2CPF8-F1
#
_entry.id   AF-A0A4R2CPF8-F1
#
_cell.length_a   1.000
_cell.length_b   1.000
_cell.length_c   1.000
_cell.angle_alpha   90.00
_cell.angle_beta   90.00
_cell.angle_gamma   90.00
#
_symmetry.space_group_name_H-M   'P 1'
#
loop_
_entity.id
_entity.type
_entity.pdbx_description
1 polymer ?
#
loop_
_entity_poly.entity_id
_entity_poly.type
_entity_poly.pdbx_seq_one_letter_code
_entity_poly.pdbx_strand_id
1 'polypeptide(L)'
;MLKGGRCLGAEVRELQRDAFGAPPDNWSLDCDFHFGSYAKKTPVLDEFIEDFRRRHGQRLDWVYVAKMMYAVFAKVGRGEIDRGKTVVAHISGSDPALRAVEYAGH
;
A
#
# COMPACT_ATOMS: atom_id res chain seq x y z
N MET A 1 6.43 16.05 5.58
CA MET A 1 7.68 15.25 5.72
C MET A 1 7.56 14.39 6.97
N LEU A 2 7.77 13.08 6.86
CA LEU A 2 7.86 12.19 8.02
C LEU A 2 9.08 12.58 8.86
N LYS A 3 8.88 13.11 10.07
CA LYS A 3 9.98 13.28 11.02
C LYS A 3 10.36 11.90 11.58
N GLY A 4 11.46 11.33 11.06
CA GLY A 4 12.22 10.27 11.76
C GLY A 4 11.67 8.84 11.71
N GLY A 5 10.94 8.44 10.67
CA GLY A 5 10.51 7.04 10.52
C GLY A 5 9.44 6.58 11.52
N ARG A 6 8.87 7.50 12.31
CA ARG A 6 7.71 7.21 13.17
C ARG A 6 6.41 7.31 12.38
N CYS A 7 5.50 6.39 12.70
CA CYS A 7 4.12 6.35 12.23
C CYS A 7 3.37 7.65 12.59
N LEU A 8 2.58 8.21 11.67
CA LEU A 8 1.75 9.41 11.90
C LEU A 8 0.41 9.11 12.59
N GLY A 9 0.31 7.97 13.28
CA GLY A 9 -0.96 7.48 13.80
C GLY A 9 -1.61 8.40 14.82
N ALA A 10 -0.80 9.10 15.62
CA ALA A 10 -1.31 10.07 16.59
C ALA A 10 -1.89 11.29 15.89
N GLU A 11 -1.16 11.90 14.94
CA GLU A 11 -1.63 13.09 14.23
C GLU A 11 -2.88 12.81 13.39
N VAL A 12 -2.94 11.65 12.72
CA VAL A 12 -4.12 11.25 11.94
C VAL A 12 -5.35 11.10 12.84
N ARG A 13 -5.18 10.55 14.06
CA ARG A 13 -6.29 10.40 15.02
C ARG A 13 -6.78 11.73 15.57
N GLU A 14 -5.88 12.70 15.81
CA GLU A 14 -6.30 14.04 16.20
C GLU A 14 -7.09 14.71 15.07
N LEU A 15 -6.60 14.65 13.83
CA LEU A 15 -7.31 15.22 12.68
C LEU A 15 -8.70 14.56 12.48
N GLN A 16 -8.82 13.25 12.72
CA GLN A 16 -10.10 12.56 12.67
C GLN A 16 -11.05 13.01 13.79
N ARG A 17 -10.55 13.26 15.01
CA ARG A 17 -11.36 13.83 16.09
C ARG A 17 -11.83 15.24 15.76
N ASP A 18 -10.93 16.08 15.27
CA ASP A 18 -11.25 17.47 14.91
C ASP A 18 -12.28 17.54 13.77
N ALA A 19 -12.18 16.65 12.78
CA ALA A 19 -13.07 16.64 11.62
C ALA A 19 -14.39 15.89 11.84
N PHE A 20 -14.37 14.79 12.61
CA PHE A 20 -15.50 13.84 12.70
C PHE A 20 -15.96 13.56 14.13
N GLY A 21 -15.33 14.15 15.15
CA GLY A 21 -15.62 13.90 16.57
C GLY A 21 -14.95 12.62 17.12
N ALA A 22 -14.72 11.60 16.29
CA ALA A 22 -13.99 10.40 16.63
C ALA A 22 -13.43 9.68 15.38
N PRO A 23 -12.37 8.86 15.50
CA PRO A 23 -11.95 7.93 14.44
C PRO A 23 -13.04 6.91 14.10
N PRO A 24 -13.21 6.52 12.83
CA PRO A 24 -14.12 5.43 12.45
C PRO A 24 -13.68 4.07 13.01
N ASP A 25 -14.65 3.24 13.42
CA ASP A 25 -14.39 1.91 13.97
C ASP A 25 -13.89 0.89 12.92
N ASN A 26 -14.13 1.15 11.65
CA ASN A 26 -13.77 0.30 10.50
C ASN A 26 -12.52 0.79 9.78
N TRP A 27 -11.64 1.53 10.46
CA TRP A 27 -10.43 2.10 9.90
C TRP A 27 -9.20 1.71 10.71
N SER A 28 -8.09 1.46 10.01
CA SER A 28 -6.79 1.14 10.62
C SER A 28 -5.65 1.75 9.80
N LEU A 29 -4.57 2.13 10.48
CA LEU A 29 -3.31 2.55 9.86
C LEU A 29 -2.24 1.51 10.10
N ASP A 30 -1.63 1.02 9.03
CA ASP A 30 -0.54 0.07 9.07
C ASP A 30 0.79 0.80 8.82
N CYS A 31 1.72 0.69 9.76
CA CYS A 31 2.98 1.44 9.74
C CYS A 31 4.21 0.55 9.59
N ASP A 32 4.05 -0.77 9.48
CA ASP A 32 5.18 -1.71 9.47
C ASP A 32 5.80 -1.87 8.06
N PHE A 33 5.08 -1.46 7.01
CA PHE A 33 5.45 -1.68 5.62
C PHE A 33 6.06 -0.45 4.94
N HIS A 34 6.81 0.38 5.68
CA HIS A 34 7.38 1.62 5.15
C HIS A 34 8.71 1.42 4.37
N PHE A 35 9.38 0.27 4.54
CA PHE A 35 10.64 -0.08 3.85
C PHE A 35 11.74 0.98 4.01
N GLY A 36 11.99 1.41 5.25
CA GLY A 36 13.09 2.31 5.60
C GLY A 36 12.85 3.81 5.39
N SER A 37 11.79 4.22 4.67
CA SER A 37 11.15 5.56 4.64
C SER A 37 10.46 5.81 3.29
N TYR A 38 9.94 7.03 3.10
CA TYR A 38 9.57 7.56 1.79
C TYR A 38 10.71 7.42 0.77
N ALA A 39 10.34 7.09 -0.48
CA ALA A 39 11.23 6.96 -1.64
C ALA A 39 12.48 6.09 -1.40
N LYS A 40 12.40 5.13 -0.46
CA LYS A 40 13.41 4.08 -0.29
C LYS A 40 12.90 2.72 -0.77
N LYS A 41 13.83 1.96 -1.32
CA LYS A 41 13.69 0.57 -1.73
C LYS A 41 14.53 -0.34 -0.83
N THR A 42 14.14 -1.60 -0.80
CA THR A 42 14.89 -2.68 -0.16
C THR A 42 14.89 -3.88 -1.11
N PRO A 43 15.88 -4.79 -1.01
CA PRO A 43 15.88 -6.02 -1.82
C PRO A 43 14.58 -6.80 -1.74
N VAL A 44 13.99 -6.90 -0.54
CA VAL A 44 12.70 -7.56 -0.30
C VAL A 44 11.56 -6.94 -1.13
N LEU A 45 11.55 -5.60 -1.25
CA LEU A 45 10.54 -4.91 -2.04
C LEU A 45 10.76 -5.14 -3.55
N ASP A 46 12.00 -5.18 -4.02
CA ASP A 46 12.32 -5.45 -5.43
C ASP A 46 11.95 -6.89 -5.82
N GLU A 47 12.26 -7.88 -4.97
CA GLU A 47 11.84 -9.28 -5.16
C GLU A 47 10.33 -9.41 -5.25
N PHE A 48 9.60 -8.72 -4.35
CA PHE A 48 8.14 -8.71 -4.39
C PHE A 48 7.58 -8.10 -5.69
N ILE A 49 8.15 -6.98 -6.16
CA ILE A 49 7.70 -6.31 -7.39
C ILE A 49 7.89 -7.25 -8.59
N GLU A 50 9.03 -7.94 -8.65
CA GLU A 50 9.32 -8.85 -9.76
C GLU A 50 8.45 -10.11 -9.74
N ASP A 51 8.25 -10.70 -8.55
CA ASP A 51 7.32 -11.81 -8.39
C ASP A 51 5.88 -11.42 -8.72
N PHE A 52 5.44 -10.23 -8.29
CA PHE A 52 4.11 -9.71 -8.63
C PHE A 52 3.96 -9.53 -10.14
N ARG A 53 4.95 -8.93 -10.81
CA ARG A 53 4.97 -8.78 -12.27
C ARG A 53 4.90 -10.11 -12.98
N ARG A 54 5.66 -11.11 -12.53
CA ARG A 54 5.65 -12.46 -13.11
C ARG A 54 4.29 -13.14 -12.98
N ARG A 55 3.59 -12.96 -11.85
CA ARG A 55 2.29 -13.60 -11.58
C ARG A 55 1.11 -12.89 -12.24
N HIS A 56 1.15 -11.56 -12.31
CA HIS A 56 -0.01 -10.73 -12.69
C HIS A 56 0.20 -9.90 -13.94
N GLY A 57 1.39 -9.93 -14.54
CA GLY A 57 1.72 -9.16 -15.76
C GLY A 57 1.99 -7.67 -15.55
N GLN A 58 1.66 -7.12 -14.37
CA GLN A 58 1.78 -5.69 -14.08
C GLN A 58 2.99 -5.39 -13.19
N ARG A 59 3.79 -4.41 -13.57
CA ARG A 59 4.83 -3.85 -12.69
C ARG A 59 4.21 -2.73 -11.84
N LEU A 60 4.46 -2.78 -10.52
CA LEU A 60 3.92 -1.80 -9.57
C LEU A 60 4.85 -0.60 -9.41
N ASP A 61 4.28 0.60 -9.24
CA ASP A 61 5.01 1.74 -8.70
C ASP A 61 5.60 1.40 -7.33
N TRP A 62 6.91 1.57 -7.20
CA TRP A 62 7.66 1.14 -6.03
C TRP A 62 7.52 2.10 -4.84
N VAL A 63 7.12 3.36 -5.10
CA VAL A 63 7.04 4.38 -4.06
C VAL A 63 5.85 4.11 -3.14
N TYR A 64 4.70 3.77 -3.72
CA TYR A 64 3.44 3.61 -2.99
C TYR A 64 2.78 2.26 -3.22
N VAL A 65 2.50 1.91 -4.48
CA VAL A 65 1.63 0.77 -4.81
C VAL A 65 2.26 -0.55 -4.39
N ALA A 66 3.55 -0.73 -4.64
CA ALA A 66 4.27 -1.94 -4.24
C ALA A 66 4.25 -2.16 -2.72
N LYS A 67 4.41 -1.09 -1.93
CA LYS A 67 4.42 -1.18 -0.47
C LYS A 67 3.04 -1.55 0.07
N MET A 68 2.00 -0.93 -0.47
CA MET A 68 0.61 -1.27 -0.14
C MET A 68 0.28 -2.73 -0.50
N MET A 69 0.61 -3.16 -1.71
CA MET A 69 0.34 -4.52 -2.14
C MET A 69 1.15 -5.54 -1.33
N TYR A 70 2.40 -5.24 -1.00
CA TYR A 70 3.19 -6.08 -0.10
C TYR A 70 2.50 -6.26 1.24
N ALA A 71 2.01 -5.18 1.86
CA ALA A 71 1.29 -5.23 3.13
C ALA A 71 0.07 -6.17 3.05
N VAL A 72 -0.74 -6.05 1.99
CA VAL A 72 -1.91 -6.93 1.78
C VAL A 72 -1.48 -8.39 1.71
N PHE A 73 -0.49 -8.73 0.88
CA PHE A 73 -0.03 -10.10 0.73
C PHE A 73 0.58 -10.65 2.04
N ALA A 74 1.34 -9.84 2.76
CA ALA A 74 1.89 -10.22 4.06
C ALA A 74 0.79 -10.52 5.08
N LYS A 75 -0.25 -9.68 5.16
CA LYS A 75 -1.40 -9.86 6.08
C LYS A 75 -2.22 -11.10 5.74
N VAL A 76 -2.46 -11.37 4.44
CA VAL A 76 -3.06 -12.63 4.00
C VAL A 76 -2.20 -13.83 4.41
N GLY A 77 -0.88 -13.76 4.21
CA GLY A 77 0.05 -14.82 4.59
C GLY A 77 0.11 -15.07 6.10
N ARG A 78 -0.10 -14.03 6.91
CA ARG A 78 -0.19 -14.10 8.38
C ARG A 78 -1.57 -14.53 8.89
N GLY A 79 -2.57 -14.66 8.01
CA GLY A 79 -3.95 -14.99 8.41
C GLY A 79 -4.70 -13.84 9.07
N GLU A 80 -4.23 -12.60 8.92
CA GLU A 80 -4.93 -11.40 9.41
C GLU A 80 -6.14 -11.00 8.55
N ILE A 81 -6.25 -11.61 7.36
CA ILE A 81 -7.41 -11.49 6.48
C ILE A 81 -7.98 -12.91 6.29
N ASP A 82 -9.23 -13.09 6.71
CA ASP A 82 -9.91 -14.39 6.63
C ASP A 82 -9.96 -14.93 5.21
N ARG A 83 -9.82 -16.27 5.09
CA ARG A 83 -9.96 -16.96 3.81
C ARG A 83 -11.37 -16.75 3.24
N GLY A 84 -11.46 -16.60 1.92
CA GLY A 84 -12.73 -16.38 1.22
C GLY A 84 -13.22 -14.92 1.22
N LYS A 85 -12.48 -13.99 1.84
CA LYS A 85 -12.76 -12.55 1.73
C LYS A 85 -12.21 -11.99 0.41
N THR A 86 -12.95 -11.03 -0.15
CA THR A 86 -12.47 -10.20 -1.27
C THR A 86 -11.80 -8.96 -0.71
N VAL A 87 -10.57 -8.68 -1.17
CA VAL A 87 -9.83 -7.46 -0.84
C VAL A 87 -9.85 -6.55 -2.06
N VAL A 88 -10.27 -5.30 -1.88
CA VAL A 88 -10.22 -4.26 -2.92
C VAL A 88 -9.10 -3.29 -2.56
N ALA A 89 -8.09 -3.21 -3.43
CA ALA A 89 -7.02 -2.23 -3.32
C ALA A 89 -7.37 -1.00 -4.19
N HIS A 90 -7.62 0.14 -3.56
CA HIS A 90 -7.88 1.38 -4.28
C HIS A 90 -6.55 2.09 -4.59
N ILE A 91 -6.24 2.24 -5.88
CA ILE A 91 -5.05 2.95 -6.37
C ILE A 91 -5.53 4.25 -7.03
N SER A 92 -5.31 5.38 -6.36
CA SER A 92 -5.71 6.70 -6.87
C SER A 92 -4.59 7.44 -7.62
N GLY A 93 -3.41 6.84 -7.73
CA GLY A 93 -2.26 7.43 -8.42
C GLY A 93 -2.29 7.18 -9.92
N SER A 94 -1.77 8.12 -10.72
CA SER A 94 -1.49 7.91 -12.14
C SER A 94 -0.21 7.09 -12.28
N ASP A 95 -0.29 5.77 -12.12
CA ASP A 95 0.82 4.91 -12.50
C ASP A 95 0.99 5.01 -14.03
N PRO A 96 2.13 5.51 -14.56
CA PRO A 96 2.37 5.52 -15.99
C PRO A 96 2.27 4.10 -16.60
N ALA A 97 2.55 3.06 -15.82
CA ALA A 97 2.43 1.67 -16.24
C ALA A 97 0.97 1.18 -16.31
N LEU A 98 0.01 1.82 -15.62
CA LEU A 98 -1.42 1.54 -15.80
C LEU A 98 -1.97 2.24 -17.06
N ARG A 99 -1.42 3.41 -17.42
CA ARG A 99 -1.77 4.10 -18.68
C ARG A 99 -1.29 3.36 -19.93
N ALA A 100 -0.15 2.68 -19.88
CA ALA A 100 0.39 1.98 -21.06
C ALA A 100 -0.49 0.81 -21.54
N VAL A 101 -1.32 0.22 -20.66
CA VAL A 101 -2.27 -0.85 -21.02
C VAL A 101 -3.48 -0.30 -21.78
N GLU A 102 -3.89 0.96 -21.54
CA GLU A 102 -5.01 1.60 -22.25
C GLU A 102 -4.66 1.97 -23.70
N TYR A 103 -3.40 2.26 -24.03
CA TYR A 103 -3.00 2.70 -25.38
C TYR A 103 -2.63 1.58 -26.36
N ALA A 104 -2.52 0.32 -25.90
CA ALA A 104 -2.20 -0.83 -26.74
C ALA A 104 -3.44 -1.54 -27.33
N GLY A 105 -4.63 -0.94 -27.18
CA GLY A 105 -5.92 -1.52 -27.57
C GLY A 105 -6.64 -0.83 -28.75
N HIS A 106 -5.90 -0.18 -29.65
CA HIS A 106 -6.46 0.43 -30.87
C HIS A 106 -5.69 -0.01 -32.13
#